data_AF-A0A661K172-F1
#
_entry.id   AF-A0A661K172-F1
#
_cell.length_a   1.000
_cell.length_b   1.000
_cell.length_c   1.000
_cell.angle_alpha   90.00
_cell.angle_beta   90.00
_cell.angle_gamma   90.00
#
_symmetry.space_group_name_H-M   'P 1'
#
loop_
_entity.id
_entity.type
_entity.pdbx_description
1 polymer ?
#
loop_
_entity_poly.entity_id
_entity_poly.type
_entity_poly.pdbx_seq_one_letter_code
_entity_poly.pdbx_strand_id
1 'polypeptide(L)' 'MAVKYKDYYEILGVPRNATQEEIHAAYRKLARKYHPDVNKSPDAEEKF' A
#
# COMPACT_ATOMS: atom_id res chain seq x y z
N MET A 1 -5.69 -7.19 -25.08
CA MET A 1 -5.10 -6.45 -23.95
C MET A 1 -5.10 -7.38 -22.75
N ALA A 2 -3.93 -7.86 -22.29
CA ALA A 2 -3.89 -8.68 -21.07
C ALA A 2 -4.31 -7.80 -19.90
N VAL A 3 -5.42 -8.14 -19.25
CA VAL A 3 -5.81 -7.50 -17.99
C VAL A 3 -4.71 -7.86 -17.00
N LYS A 4 -3.77 -6.93 -16.77
CA LYS A 4 -2.83 -7.02 -15.66
C LYS A 4 -3.70 -6.92 -14.41
N TYR A 5 -4.14 -8.08 -13.91
CA TYR A 5 -4.74 -8.17 -12.59
C TYR A 5 -3.71 -7.55 -11.64
N LYS A 6 -4.04 -6.38 -11.09
CA LYS A 6 -3.24 -5.77 -10.04
C LYS A 6 -3.23 -6.78 -8.92
N ASP A 7 -2.09 -7.44 -8.70
CA ASP A 7 -1.92 -8.35 -7.59
C ASP A 7 -1.95 -7.50 -6.31
N TYR A 8 -3.16 -7.32 -5.76
CA TYR A 8 -3.37 -6.50 -4.57
C TYR A 8 -2.56 -7.01 -3.38
N TYR A 9 -2.34 -8.32 -3.34
CA TYR A 9 -1.47 -8.98 -2.37
C TYR A 9 -0.01 -8.54 -2.53
N GLU A 10 0.53 -8.49 -3.75
CA GLU A 10 1.88 -7.97 -4.00
C GLU A 10 1.99 -6.46 -3.74
N ILE A 11 0.96 -5.69 -4.08
CA ILE A 11 0.90 -4.23 -3.81
C ILE A 11 0.92 -3.96 -2.31
N LEU A 12 0.15 -4.73 -1.54
CA LEU A 12 0.13 -4.66 -0.08
C LEU A 12 1.34 -5.34 0.56
N GLY A 13 2.14 -6.09 -0.20
CA GLY A 13 3.30 -6.84 0.29
C GLY A 13 2.93 -7.99 1.22
N VAL A 14 1.74 -8.56 1.05
CA VAL A 14 1.22 -9.68 1.84
C VAL A 14 1.09 -10.94 0.98
N PRO A 15 1.23 -12.14 1.55
CA PRO A 15 1.02 -13.36 0.78
C PRO A 15 -0.46 -13.54 0.42
N ARG A 16 -0.76 -14.33 -0.62
CA ARG A 16 -2.15 -14.57 -1.07
C ARG A 16 -3.01 -15.33 -0.06
N ASN A 17 -2.39 -16.00 0.91
CA ASN A 17 -3.05 -16.65 2.04
C ASN A 17 -3.11 -15.76 3.29
N ALA A 18 -2.76 -14.47 3.17
CA ALA A 18 -2.78 -13.55 4.29
C ALA A 18 -4.17 -13.45 4.90
N THR A 19 -4.20 -13.41 6.23
CA THR A 19 -5.42 -13.19 6.99
C THR A 19 -5.87 -11.72 6.87
N GLN A 20 -7.14 -11.45 7.14
CA GLN A 20 -7.66 -10.07 7.15
C GLN A 20 -6.86 -9.17 8.11
N GLU A 21 -6.39 -9.72 9.23
CA GLU A 21 -5.57 -9.00 10.21
C GLU A 21 -4.21 -8.57 9.63
N GLU A 22 -3.56 -9.46 8.87
CA GLU A 22 -2.30 -9.17 8.18
C GLU A 22 -2.48 -8.13 7.07
N ILE A 23 -3.57 -8.23 6.31
CA ILE A 23 -3.93 -7.23 5.28
C ILE A 23 -4.12 -5.85 5.93
N HIS A 24 -4.87 -5.79 7.04
CA HIS A 24 -5.09 -4.54 7.78
C HIS A 24 -3.79 -3.98 8.38
N ALA A 25 -2.91 -4.84 8.90
CA ALA A 25 -1.62 -4.42 9.42
C ALA A 25 -0.70 -3.87 8.32
N ALA A 26 -0.62 -4.56 7.18
CA ALA A 26 0.15 -4.13 6.02
C ALA A 26 -0.37 -2.80 5.44
N TYR A 27 -1.68 -2.66 5.30
CA TYR A 27 -2.32 -1.41 4.88
C TYR A 27 -1.96 -0.25 5.81
N ARG A 28 -2.10 -0.41 7.13
CA ARG A 28 -1.75 0.64 8.11
C ARG A 28 -0.26 1.01 8.07
N LYS A 29 0.62 0.04 7.82
CA LYS A 29 2.06 0.26 7.69
C LYS A 29 2.40 1.06 6.42
N LEU A 30 1.78 0.70 5.29
CA LEU A 30 1.95 1.42 4.03
C LEU A 30 1.35 2.82 4.10
N ALA A 31 0.15 2.96 4.66
CA ALA A 31 -0.49 4.23 4.90
C ALA A 31 0.45 5.14 5.69
N ARG A 32 0.92 4.74 6.89
CA ARG A 32 1.87 5.55 7.69
C ARG A 32 3.16 5.91 6.94
N LYS A 33 3.66 5.03 6.06
CA LYS A 33 4.87 5.27 5.26
C LYS A 33 4.66 6.36 4.19
N TYR A 34 3.48 6.39 3.58
CA TYR A 34 3.14 7.34 2.50
C TYR A 34 2.20 8.46 2.97
N HIS A 35 1.83 8.49 4.25
CA HIS A 35 0.88 9.45 4.78
C HIS A 35 1.55 10.83 4.86
N PRO A 36 0.96 11.85 4.24
CA PRO A 36 1.57 13.18 4.09
C PRO A 36 1.79 13.89 5.44
N ASP A 37 1.03 13.52 6.47
CA ASP A 37 1.18 14.05 7.82
C ASP A 37 2.48 13.60 8.53
N VAL A 38 3.00 12.42 8.16
CA VAL A 38 4.22 11.85 8.75
C VAL A 38 5.45 12.14 7.90
N ASN A 39 5.28 12.41 6.60
CA ASN A 39 6.33 12.81 5.68
C ASN A 39 6.11 14.24 5.17
N LYS A 40 6.62 15.22 5.93
CA LYS A 40 6.58 16.66 5.62
C LYS A 40 7.52 17.07 4.48
N SER A 41 7.75 16.19 3.50
CA SER A 41 8.52 16.54 2.32
C SER A 41 7.57 17.16 1.28
N PRO A 42 7.88 18.36 0.74
CA PRO A 42 7.03 19.07 -0.22
C PRO A 42 6.91 18.40 -1.60
N ASP A 43 7.49 17.21 -1.78
CA ASP A 43 7.47 16.43 -3.02
C ASP A 43 6.27 15.44 -3.08
N ALA A 44 5.43 15.41 -2.04
CA ALA A 44 4.33 14.45 -1.88
C ALA A 44 3.11 14.73 -2.78
N GLU A 45 3.05 15.87 -3.46
CA GLU A 45 1.92 16.25 -4.34
C GLU A 45 1.97 15.60 -5.72
N GLU A 46 3.11 15.05 -6.18
CA GLU A 46 3.23 14.61 -7.59
C GLU A 46 2.88 13.12 -7.84
N LYS A 47 2.47 12.37 -6.81
CA LYS A 47 2.16 10.93 -6.93
C LYS A 47 0.82 10.47 -6.34
N PHE A 48 -0.04 11.41 -5.96
CA PHE A 48 -1.44 11.11 -5.62
C PHE A 48 -2.39 11.67 -6.66
#